data_AF-I6U579-F1
#
_entry.id   AF-I6U579-F1
#
_cell.length_a   1.000
_cell.length_b   1.000
_cell.length_c   1.000
_cell.angle_alpha   90.00
_cell.angle_beta   90.00
_cell.angle_gamma   90.00
#
_symmetry.space_group_name_H-M   'P 1'
#
loop_
_entity.id
_entity.type
_entity.pdbx_description
1 polymer ?
#
loop_
_entity_poly.entity_id
_entity_poly.type
_entity_poly.pdbx_seq_one_letter_code
_entity_poly.pdbx_strand_id
1 'polypeptide(L)' 'MEKKKLYRLLLVIVLILTIVYTLGILGYLPYELSYYIVIFFIFLFLILRWHERLNP' A
#
# COMPACT_ATOMS: atom_id res chain seq x y z
N MET A 1 16.74 2.28 -14.54
CA MET A 1 16.72 1.15 -13.57
C MET A 1 16.12 1.53 -12.21
N GLU A 2 16.09 2.80 -11.82
CA GLU A 2 15.56 3.24 -10.51
C GLU A 2 14.05 3.05 -10.33
N LYS A 3 13.23 3.35 -11.35
CA LYS A 3 11.78 3.10 -11.32
C LYS A 3 11.46 1.63 -10.98
N LYS A 4 12.15 0.67 -11.62
CA LYS A 4 12.02 -0.77 -11.34
C LYS A 4 12.36 -1.12 -9.88
N LYS A 5 13.36 -0.46 -9.28
CA LYS A 5 13.75 -0.67 -7.88
C LYS A 5 12.69 -0.09 -6.93
N LEU A 6 12.17 1.10 -7.24
CA LEU A 6 11.07 1.76 -6.51
C LEU A 6 9.80 0.91 -6.50
N TYR A 7 9.32 0.45 -7.65
CA TYR A 7 8.14 -0.43 -7.73
C TYR A 7 8.35 -1.76 -6.99
N ARG A 8 9.56 -2.33 -7.04
CA ARG A 8 9.87 -3.58 -6.32
C ARG A 8 9.85 -3.37 -4.80
N LEU A 9 10.39 -2.24 -4.31
CA LEU A 9 10.30 -1.88 -2.90
C LEU A 9 8.85 -1.65 -2.48
N LEU A 10 8.09 -0.91 -3.29
CA LEU A 10 6.68 -0.65 -3.06
C LEU A 10 5.90 -1.97 -2.95
N LEU A 11 6.14 -2.92 -3.86
CA LEU A 11 5.52 -4.24 -3.86
C LEU A 11 5.77 -4.98 -2.54
N VAL A 12 7.00 -4.97 -2.03
CA VAL A 12 7.34 -5.62 -0.76
C VAL A 12 6.57 -4.97 0.40
N ILE A 13 6.49 -3.64 0.42
CA ILE A 13 5.73 -2.90 1.45
C ILE A 13 4.24 -3.26 1.37
N VAL A 14 3.65 -3.28 0.16
CA VAL A 14 2.25 -3.65 -0.05
C VAL A 14 1.97 -5.07 0.41
N LEU A 15 2.87 -6.02 0.15
CA LEU A 15 2.74 -7.41 0.60
C LEU A 15 2.71 -7.50 2.13
N ILE A 16 3.63 -6.81 2.81
CA ILE A 16 3.67 -6.78 4.28
C ILE A 16 2.37 -6.17 4.82
N LEU A 17 1.93 -5.04 4.28
CA LEU A 17 0.69 -4.38 4.70
C LEU A 17 -0.54 -5.26 4.46
N THR A 18 -0.56 -6.04 3.38
CA THR A 18 -1.64 -7.00 3.09
C THR A 18 -1.72 -8.10 4.15
N ILE A 19 -0.56 -8.62 4.59
CA ILE A 19 -0.51 -9.62 5.67
C ILE A 19 -1.06 -9.01 6.96
N VAL A 20 -0.59 -7.82 7.33
CA VAL A 20 -1.06 -7.11 8.54
C VAL A 20 -2.56 -6.82 8.48
N TYR A 21 -3.05 -6.35 7.33
CA TYR A 21 -4.47 -6.12 7.09
C TYR A 21 -5.32 -7.38 7.25
N THR A 22 -4.83 -8.50 6.71
CA THR A 22 -5.50 -9.81 6.83
C THR A 22 -5.56 -10.25 8.28
N LEU A 23 -4.45 -10.11 9.02
CA LEU A 23 -4.42 -10.40 10.46
C LEU A 23 -5.38 -9.51 11.26
N GLY A 24 -5.50 -8.22 10.89
CA GLY A 24 -6.48 -7.32 11.51
C GLY A 24 -7.93 -7.68 11.22
N ILE A 25 -8.26 -8.13 10.00
CA ILE A 25 -9.61 -8.60 9.67
C ILE A 25 -9.95 -9.89 10.42
N LEU A 26 -8.99 -10.82 10.51
CA LEU A 26 -9.18 -12.09 11.21
C LEU A 26 -9.24 -11.93 12.73
N GLY A 27 -9.03 -10.73 13.26
CA GLY A 27 -9.09 -10.41 14.68
C GLY A 27 -7.83 -10.75 15.47
N TYR A 28 -6.72 -11.08 14.79
CA TYR A 28 -5.41 -11.25 15.45
C TYR A 28 -4.76 -9.92 15.82
N LEU A 29 -5.13 -8.84 15.14
CA LEU A 29 -4.66 -7.47 15.39
C LEU A 29 -5.84 -6.51 15.54
N PRO A 30 -5.64 -5.33 16.17
CA PRO A 30 -6.68 -4.32 16.30
C PRO A 30 -7.22 -3.86 14.94
N TYR A 31 -8.54 -3.72 14.84
CA TYR A 31 -9.21 -3.32 13.60
C TYR A 31 -8.79 -1.92 13.13
N GLU A 32 -8.40 -1.02 14.04
CA GLU A 32 -7.95 0.33 13.63
C GLU A 32 -6.75 0.26 12.68
N LEU A 33 -5.86 -0.73 12.83
CA LEU A 33 -4.73 -0.93 11.92
C LEU A 33 -5.23 -1.22 10.49
N SER A 34 -6.22 -2.09 10.34
CA SER A 34 -6.81 -2.39 9.03
C SER A 34 -7.45 -1.16 8.40
N TYR A 35 -8.12 -0.33 9.20
CA TYR A 35 -8.70 0.93 8.75
C TYR A 35 -7.63 1.89 8.19
N TYR A 36 -6.52 2.10 8.91
CA TYR A 36 -5.43 2.95 8.44
C TYR A 36 -4.72 2.39 7.21
N ILE A 37 -4.58 1.07 7.10
CA ILE A 37 -3.99 0.44 5.91
C ILE A 37 -4.84 0.70 4.66
N VAL A 38 -6.16 0.63 4.77
CA VAL A 38 -7.07 0.95 3.65
C VAL A 38 -6.92 2.41 3.25
N ILE A 39 -6.91 3.33 4.21
CA ILE A 39 -6.71 4.75 3.93
C ILE A 39 -5.37 4.98 3.21
N PHE A 40 -4.30 4.36 3.70
CA PHE A 40 -2.98 4.43 3.07
C PHE A 40 -3.02 3.95 1.61
N PHE A 41 -3.68 2.82 1.32
CA PHE A 41 -3.81 2.32 -0.05
C PHE A 41 -4.58 3.27 -0.98
N ILE A 42 -5.63 3.93 -0.48
CA ILE A 42 -6.37 4.93 -1.25
C ILE A 42 -5.45 6.09 -1.65
N PHE A 43 -4.72 6.65 -0.68
CA PHE A 43 -3.77 7.74 -0.97
C PHE A 43 -2.64 7.28 -1.90
N LEU A 44 -2.08 6.09 -1.67
CA LEU A 44 -1.04 5.53 -2.51
C LEU A 44 -1.50 5.41 -3.97
N PHE A 45 -2.72 4.88 -4.19
CA PHE A 45 -3.30 4.77 -5.52
C PHE A 45 -3.48 6.13 -6.20
N LEU A 46 -4.02 7.12 -5.47
CA LEU A 46 -4.19 8.47 -5.99
C LEU A 46 -2.86 9.13 -6.38
N ILE A 47 -1.84 8.99 -5.53
CA ILE A 47 -0.50 9.52 -5.78
C ILE A 47 0.12 8.85 -7.01
N LEU A 48 0.07 7.52 -7.10
CA LEU A 48 0.61 6.78 -8.24
C LEU A 48 -0.11 7.16 -9.54
N ARG A 49 -1.44 7.27 -9.51
CA ARG A 49 -2.23 7.69 -10.67
C ARG A 49 -1.92 9.11 -11.10
N TRP A 50 -1.69 10.01 -10.15
CA TRP A 50 -1.30 11.38 -10.44
C TRP A 50 0.11 11.45 -11.04
N HIS A 51 1.05 10.67 -10.48
CA HIS A 51 2.42 10.58 -11.00
C HIS A 51 2.45 10.09 -12.45
N GLU A 52 1.67 9.06 -12.78
CA GLU A 52 1.57 8.53 -14.14
C GLU A 52 0.99 9.58 -15.12
N ARG A 53 0.05 10.42 -14.66
CA ARG A 53 -0.55 11.47 -15.49
C ARG A 53 0.36 12.67 -15.72
N LEU A 54 1.21 13.01 -14.77
CA LEU A 54 2.13 14.15 -14.86
C LEU A 54 3.47 13.81 -15.53
N ASN A 55 3.77 12.52 -15.70
CA ASN A 55 5.02 12.04 -16.27
C ASN A 55 4.72 11.22 -17.54
N PRO A 56 4.21 11.85 -18.63
CA PRO A 56 3.78 11.17 -19.85
C PRO A 56 4.92 10.48 -20.61
#